data_AF-A0A395RIN3-F1
#
_entry.id   AF-A0A395RIN3-F1
#
_cell.length_a   1.000
_cell.length_b   1.000
_cell.length_c   1.000
_cell.angle_alpha   90.00
_cell.angle_beta   90.00
_cell.angle_gamma   90.00
#
_symmetry.space_group_name_H-M   'P 1'
#
loop_
_entity.id
_entity.type
_entity.pdbx_description
1 polymer ?
#
loop_
_entity_poly.entity_id
_entity_poly.type
_entity_poly.pdbx_seq_one_letter_code
_entity_poly.pdbx_strand_id
1 'polypeptide(L)'
;MCGRYALALRPSEIRQMLQDDGLRVDDAPEDTGEDAPCNSYNFAPGYHGLVYLANAPSPNAGPQYDHGAAREIPTPSGMNPRDSTEYRLQSMKWGLIPSWTKRSPEYGSMLKTINCRDDSLSRHGGLWSSMKTHKRCVIVAQGFYEWIKSGKDKLPHYVKRKDDRLMYFAGLWDCVQFEGSEEKLYSYAIITTNSSSQLKFLHHRMPVLFEPQSTL
;
A
#
# COMPACT_ATOMS: atom_id res chain seq x y z
N MET A 1 -5.70 6.69 -14.37
CA MET A 1 -5.14 6.66 -12.99
C MET A 1 -5.44 5.25 -12.55
N CYS A 2 -4.46 4.55 -11.98
CA CYS A 2 -4.58 3.11 -11.68
C CYS A 2 -5.83 2.83 -10.83
N GLY A 3 -6.83 2.22 -11.45
CA GLY A 3 -8.11 1.93 -10.82
C GLY A 3 -8.30 0.45 -10.51
N ARG A 4 -7.44 -0.43 -11.06
CA ARG A 4 -7.42 -1.87 -10.83
C ARG A 4 -6.01 -2.43 -10.94
N TYR A 5 -5.71 -3.46 -10.16
CA TYR A 5 -4.45 -4.20 -10.27
C TYR A 5 -4.67 -5.70 -10.07
N ALA A 6 -3.63 -6.51 -10.23
CA ALA A 6 -3.65 -7.95 -9.99
C ALA A 6 -2.86 -8.30 -8.73
N LEU A 7 -3.47 -9.07 -7.85
CA LEU A 7 -2.87 -9.64 -6.64
C LEU A 7 -3.54 -10.99 -6.40
N ALA A 8 -3.18 -11.98 -7.22
CA ALA A 8 -3.78 -13.31 -7.21
C ALA A 8 -2.95 -14.35 -6.42
N LEU A 9 -1.72 -14.00 -6.07
CA LEU A 9 -0.82 -14.84 -5.29
C LEU A 9 -1.19 -14.84 -3.80
N ARG A 10 -0.91 -15.95 -3.13
CA ARG A 10 -1.07 -16.08 -1.68
C ARG A 10 -0.02 -15.26 -0.92
N PRO A 11 -0.32 -14.83 0.31
CA PRO A 11 0.65 -14.17 1.20
C PRO A 11 2.01 -14.87 1.28
N SER A 12 2.05 -16.21 1.41
CA SER A 12 3.29 -16.99 1.47
C SER A 12 4.11 -16.91 0.17
N GLU A 13 3.44 -16.97 -0.99
CA GLU A 13 4.06 -16.83 -2.30
C GLU A 13 4.66 -15.42 -2.49
N ILE A 14 3.92 -14.39 -2.06
CA ILE A 14 4.40 -13.01 -2.09
C ILE A 14 5.58 -12.80 -1.15
N ARG A 15 5.53 -13.36 0.07
CA ARG A 15 6.63 -13.32 1.04
C ARG A 15 7.90 -13.92 0.43
N GLN A 16 7.79 -15.10 -0.20
CA GLN A 16 8.92 -15.74 -0.84
C GLN A 16 9.49 -14.86 -1.97
N MET A 17 8.64 -14.30 -2.83
CA MET A 17 9.09 -13.43 -3.92
C MET A 17 9.78 -12.16 -3.43
N LEU A 18 9.31 -11.55 -2.34
CA LEU A 18 9.99 -10.41 -1.69
C LEU A 18 11.38 -10.80 -1.18
N GLN A 19 11.49 -11.96 -0.51
CA GLN A 19 12.76 -12.47 0.00
C GLN A 19 13.75 -12.79 -1.13
N ASP A 20 13.27 -13.34 -2.24
CA ASP A 20 14.07 -13.57 -3.45
C ASP A 20 14.59 -12.26 -4.06
N ASP A 21 13.86 -11.14 -3.89
CA ASP A 21 14.29 -9.79 -4.27
C ASP A 21 15.25 -9.15 -3.22
N GLY A 22 15.58 -9.88 -2.16
CA GLY A 22 16.44 -9.42 -1.07
C GLY A 22 15.74 -8.56 -0.03
N LEU A 23 14.40 -8.53 -0.01
CA LEU A 23 13.61 -7.80 0.99
C LEU A 23 13.37 -8.67 2.22
N ARG A 24 13.61 -8.10 3.41
CA ARG A 24 13.32 -8.75 4.69
C ARG A 24 11.82 -8.78 4.94
N VAL A 25 11.28 -9.93 5.36
CA VAL A 25 9.86 -10.06 5.75
C VAL A 25 9.79 -10.87 7.05
N ASP A 26 9.65 -10.17 8.16
CA ASP A 26 9.59 -10.72 9.51
C ASP A 26 8.21 -11.33 9.80
N ASP A 27 7.15 -10.61 9.41
CA ASP A 27 5.75 -11.00 9.67
C ASP A 27 4.89 -10.87 8.39
N ALA A 28 3.90 -11.77 8.24
CA ALA A 28 2.98 -11.78 7.11
C ALA A 28 1.66 -12.49 7.46
N PRO A 29 0.54 -12.11 6.81
CA PRO A 29 -0.73 -12.81 7.02
C PRO A 29 -0.65 -14.26 6.58
N GLU A 30 -1.48 -15.11 7.19
CA GLU A 30 -1.67 -16.50 6.77
C GLU A 30 -2.36 -16.60 5.40
N ASP A 31 -2.12 -17.69 4.68
CA ASP A 31 -2.71 -17.93 3.36
C ASP A 31 -4.21 -18.15 3.38
N THR A 32 -4.73 -18.61 4.51
CA THR A 32 -6.11 -19.01 4.71
C THR A 32 -6.60 -18.57 6.09
N GLY A 33 -7.88 -18.28 6.21
CA GLY A 33 -8.49 -17.85 7.47
C GLY A 33 -9.53 -16.75 7.22
N GLU A 34 -10.20 -16.32 8.28
CA GLU A 34 -11.18 -15.25 8.22
C GLU A 34 -10.55 -13.91 7.80
N ASP A 35 -9.30 -13.67 8.21
CA ASP A 35 -8.53 -12.45 7.92
C ASP A 35 -7.62 -12.54 6.68
N ALA A 36 -7.69 -13.65 5.94
CA ALA A 36 -6.85 -13.83 4.75
C ALA A 36 -7.19 -12.76 3.68
N PRO A 37 -6.19 -12.10 3.08
CA PRO A 37 -6.41 -11.07 2.09
C PRO A 37 -7.09 -11.63 0.82
N CYS A 38 -7.80 -10.76 0.10
CA CYS A 38 -8.49 -11.17 -1.11
C CYS A 38 -7.50 -11.37 -2.27
N ASN A 39 -7.41 -12.58 -2.79
CA ASN A 39 -6.60 -12.87 -3.97
C ASN A 39 -7.46 -12.71 -5.24
N SER A 40 -7.06 -11.81 -6.14
CA SER A 40 -7.81 -11.53 -7.36
C SER A 40 -6.92 -11.05 -8.50
N TYR A 41 -7.14 -11.61 -9.70
CA TYR A 41 -6.63 -11.05 -10.96
C TYR A 41 -7.27 -9.70 -11.30
N ASN A 42 -8.40 -9.36 -10.67
CA ASN A 42 -9.14 -8.15 -10.93
C ASN A 42 -9.38 -7.41 -9.62
N PHE A 43 -8.32 -6.94 -8.97
CA PHE A 43 -8.34 -6.34 -7.64
C PHE A 43 -8.97 -4.93 -7.64
N ALA A 44 -9.91 -4.67 -6.72
CA ALA A 44 -10.78 -3.50 -6.70
C ALA A 44 -10.47 -2.51 -5.58
N PRO A 45 -10.78 -1.21 -5.76
CA PRO A 45 -11.04 -0.33 -4.63
C PRO A 45 -12.03 -0.95 -3.65
N GLY A 46 -11.73 -0.86 -2.36
CA GLY A 46 -12.48 -1.46 -1.27
C GLY A 46 -12.06 -2.88 -0.88
N TYR A 47 -11.28 -3.59 -1.70
CA TYR A 47 -10.71 -4.88 -1.31
C TYR A 47 -9.52 -4.69 -0.37
N HIS A 48 -9.20 -5.75 0.39
CA HIS A 48 -8.05 -5.77 1.30
C HIS A 48 -6.84 -6.40 0.60
N GLY A 49 -5.81 -5.57 0.38
CA GLY A 49 -4.60 -5.92 -0.36
C GLY A 49 -3.40 -6.01 0.57
N LEU A 50 -2.31 -6.59 0.07
CA LEU A 50 -1.08 -6.75 0.83
C LEU A 50 -0.17 -5.52 0.70
N VAL A 51 0.14 -4.94 1.86
CA VAL A 51 0.96 -3.74 1.99
C VAL A 51 2.21 -4.09 2.79
N TYR A 52 3.37 -3.79 2.22
CA TYR A 52 4.67 -3.96 2.85
C TYR A 52 5.05 -2.69 3.64
N LEU A 53 5.40 -2.87 4.90
CA LEU A 53 5.68 -1.82 5.88
C LEU A 53 7.04 -2.00 6.53
N ALA A 54 7.66 -0.88 6.89
CA ALA A 54 8.82 -0.83 7.77
C ALA A 54 8.40 -0.19 9.11
N ASN A 55 8.41 -0.98 10.18
CA ASN A 55 8.19 -0.52 11.54
C ASN A 55 9.54 -0.20 12.17
N ALA A 56 9.98 1.04 12.00
CA ALA A 56 11.15 1.55 12.70
C ALA A 56 10.73 2.01 14.11
N PRO A 57 11.42 1.59 15.19
CA PRO A 57 11.24 2.18 16.50
C PRO A 57 11.72 3.64 16.43
N SER A 58 10.78 4.57 16.38
CA SER A 58 11.07 6.00 16.34
C SER A 58 10.96 6.57 17.76
N PRO A 59 12.00 7.25 18.28
CA PRO A 59 11.95 7.91 19.59
C PRO A 59 10.86 8.99 19.71
N ASN A 60 10.37 9.51 18.56
CA ASN A 60 9.37 10.57 18.47
C ASN A 60 8.10 10.13 17.72
N ALA A 61 7.91 8.83 17.44
CA ALA A 61 6.60 8.37 17.00
C ALA A 61 5.66 8.47 18.19
N GLY A 62 4.58 9.25 18.04
CA GLY A 62 3.44 9.19 18.96
C GLY A 62 2.92 7.74 19.12
N PRO A 63 1.95 7.52 20.02
CA PRO A 63 1.63 6.23 20.62
C PRO A 63 1.69 5.09 19.60
N GLN A 64 2.59 4.16 19.89
CA GLN A 64 2.90 2.96 19.13
C GLN A 64 1.58 2.32 18.68
N TYR A 65 1.43 2.09 17.37
CA TYR A 65 0.17 1.61 16.79
C TYR A 65 -0.04 0.16 17.22
N ASP A 66 -0.76 0.02 18.33
CA ASP A 66 -1.05 -1.24 19.02
C ASP A 66 -1.83 -2.19 18.10
N HIS A 67 -1.12 -3.22 17.64
CA HIS A 67 -1.71 -4.49 17.23
C HIS A 67 -1.59 -5.41 18.44
N GLY A 68 -2.69 -6.10 18.77
CA GLY A 68 -2.79 -6.97 19.94
C GLY A 68 -1.53 -7.78 20.24
N ALA A 69 -1.20 -7.81 21.54
CA ALA A 69 0.02 -8.35 22.13
C ALA A 69 1.30 -7.62 21.70
N ALA A 70 1.45 -6.36 22.16
CA ALA A 70 2.73 -5.71 22.27
C ALA A 70 3.69 -6.60 23.10
N ARG A 71 4.57 -7.33 22.41
CA ARG A 71 5.87 -7.63 23.02
C ARG A 71 6.63 -6.33 22.98
N GLU A 72 6.74 -5.66 24.13
CA GLU A 72 7.77 -4.65 24.34
C GLU A 72 9.10 -5.31 24.00
N ILE A 73 9.67 -4.98 22.84
CA ILE A 73 11.04 -5.41 22.52
C ILE A 73 11.93 -4.39 23.25
N PRO A 74 12.65 -4.80 24.31
CA PRO A 74 13.62 -3.91 24.94
C PRO A 74 14.64 -3.59 23.86
N THR A 75 14.79 -2.31 23.51
CA THR A 75 15.88 -1.90 22.61
C THR A 75 17.18 -2.07 23.37
N PRO A 76 18.04 -3.05 23.01
CA PRO A 76 19.32 -3.19 23.68
C PRO A 76 20.14 -1.95 23.35
N SER A 77 20.63 -1.25 24.37
CA SER A 77 21.50 -0.09 24.18
C SER A 77 22.73 -0.51 23.38
N GLY A 78 22.83 -0.05 22.12
CA GLY A 78 23.97 -0.34 21.23
C GLY A 78 23.64 -1.00 19.88
N MET A 79 22.38 -1.31 19.58
CA MET A 79 21.98 -1.83 18.26
C MET A 79 21.84 -0.69 17.22
N ASN A 80 22.32 -0.91 15.99
CA ASN A 80 22.08 0.03 14.89
C ASN A 80 20.56 0.15 14.64
N PRO A 81 20.01 1.35 14.36
CA PRO A 81 18.59 1.54 14.07
C PRO A 81 18.06 0.70 12.89
N ARG A 82 18.96 0.26 12.00
CA ARG A 82 18.64 -0.65 10.90
C ARG A 82 18.34 -2.08 11.37
N ASP A 83 18.97 -2.52 12.46
CA ASP A 83 18.77 -3.88 13.00
C ASP A 83 17.48 -3.99 13.82
N SER A 84 16.94 -2.86 14.29
CA SER A 84 15.69 -2.79 15.04
C SER A 84 14.45 -2.51 14.17
N THR A 85 14.62 -2.28 12.86
CA THR A 85 13.49 -2.10 11.95
C THR A 85 12.90 -3.46 11.57
N GLU A 86 11.63 -3.66 11.92
CA GLU A 86 10.86 -4.84 11.53
C GLU A 86 10.12 -4.57 10.23
N TYR A 87 10.13 -5.53 9.31
CA TYR A 87 9.45 -5.44 8.04
C TYR A 87 8.32 -6.47 7.96
N ARG A 88 7.11 -6.03 7.61
CA ARG A 88 5.95 -6.92 7.57
C ARG A 88 5.04 -6.69 6.36
N LEU A 89 4.33 -7.74 6.00
CA LEU A 89 3.16 -7.67 5.15
C LEU A 89 1.91 -7.49 6.01
N GLN A 90 1.01 -6.60 5.60
CA GLN A 90 -0.24 -6.36 6.31
C GLN A 90 -1.39 -6.23 5.31
N SER A 91 -2.52 -6.87 5.64
CA SER A 91 -3.78 -6.73 4.92
C SER A 91 -4.40 -5.36 5.22
N MET A 92 -4.68 -4.56 4.18
CA MET A 92 -5.23 -3.21 4.32
C MET A 92 -6.26 -2.91 3.22
N LYS A 93 -7.28 -2.12 3.54
CA LYS A 93 -8.32 -1.72 2.58
C LYS A 93 -7.80 -0.73 1.54
N TRP A 94 -8.02 -0.99 0.25
CA TRP A 94 -7.70 -0.01 -0.80
C TRP A 94 -8.75 1.10 -0.85
N GLY A 95 -8.31 2.35 -0.66
CA GLY A 95 -9.16 3.52 -0.52
C GLY A 95 -8.96 4.10 0.86
N LEU A 96 -8.04 5.06 0.96
CA LEU A 96 -7.56 5.56 2.24
C LEU A 96 -8.68 6.28 3.01
N ILE A 97 -8.80 5.95 4.29
CA ILE A 97 -9.71 6.57 5.23
C ILE A 97 -8.86 7.18 6.35
N PRO A 98 -8.82 8.52 6.45
CA PRO A 98 -8.01 9.17 7.48
C PRO A 98 -8.47 8.82 8.89
N SER A 99 -7.51 8.77 9.82
CA SER A 99 -7.69 8.48 11.24
C SER A 99 -8.70 9.37 11.97
N TRP A 100 -8.92 10.61 11.50
CA TRP A 100 -9.92 11.53 12.05
C TRP A 100 -11.35 11.31 11.52
N THR A 101 -11.56 10.29 10.69
CA THR A 101 -12.88 10.00 10.11
C THR A 101 -13.77 9.31 11.14
N LYS A 102 -14.88 9.95 11.52
CA LYS A 102 -15.79 9.45 12.57
C LYS A 102 -16.62 8.24 12.17
N ARG A 103 -17.11 8.22 10.91
CA ARG A 103 -18.01 7.19 10.37
C ARG A 103 -17.48 6.63 9.06
N SER A 104 -17.79 5.37 8.76
CA SER A 104 -17.40 4.77 7.48
C SER A 104 -17.93 5.60 6.31
N PRO A 105 -17.06 6.03 5.37
CA PRO A 105 -17.49 6.78 4.20
C PRO A 105 -18.27 5.88 3.24
N GLU A 106 -19.17 6.50 2.47
CA GLU A 106 -19.81 5.85 1.33
C GLU A 106 -18.76 5.46 0.27
N TYR A 107 -19.08 4.43 -0.52
CA TYR A 107 -18.19 3.90 -1.55
C TYR A 107 -17.70 4.98 -2.52
N GLY A 108 -18.60 5.86 -3.00
CA GLY A 108 -18.24 6.94 -3.92
C GLY A 108 -17.28 7.98 -3.32
N SER A 109 -17.32 8.20 -2.00
CA SER A 109 -16.37 9.08 -1.30
C SER A 109 -15.01 8.41 -1.12
N MET A 110 -14.98 7.11 -0.80
CA MET A 110 -13.76 6.31 -0.73
C MET A 110 -13.04 6.23 -2.09
N LEU A 111 -13.77 6.18 -3.21
CA LEU A 111 -13.17 6.20 -4.55
C LEU A 111 -12.31 7.45 -4.83
N LYS A 112 -12.51 8.54 -4.09
CA LYS A 112 -11.69 9.77 -4.23
C LYS A 112 -10.32 9.65 -3.56
N THR A 113 -10.10 8.62 -2.74
CA THR A 113 -8.90 8.42 -1.93
C THR A 113 -8.15 7.13 -2.27
N ILE A 114 -8.46 6.50 -3.39
CA ILE A 114 -7.74 5.30 -3.88
C ILE A 114 -6.35 5.64 -4.45
N ASN A 115 -6.18 6.88 -4.92
CA ASN A 115 -4.94 7.39 -5.49
C ASN A 115 -4.58 8.75 -4.86
N CYS A 116 -3.31 8.94 -4.54
CA CYS A 116 -2.71 10.22 -4.21
C CYS A 116 -1.83 10.68 -5.37
N ARG A 117 -1.98 11.92 -5.83
CA ARG A 117 -1.07 12.46 -6.85
C ARG A 117 0.20 12.97 -6.17
N ASP A 118 1.37 12.66 -6.73
CA ASP A 118 2.66 13.21 -6.32
C ASP A 118 2.69 14.74 -6.17
N ASP A 119 2.04 15.48 -7.09
CA ASP A 119 1.88 16.93 -6.99
C ASP A 119 1.06 17.41 -5.78
N SER A 120 0.27 16.53 -5.18
CA SER A 120 -0.51 16.80 -3.97
C SER A 120 0.31 16.48 -2.73
N LEU A 121 1.41 15.73 -2.88
CA LEU A 121 2.39 15.49 -1.82
C LEU A 121 3.31 16.70 -1.60
N SER A 122 3.60 17.49 -2.62
CA SER A 122 4.43 18.70 -2.46
C SER A 122 3.70 19.89 -1.83
N ARG A 123 2.36 19.90 -1.87
CA ARG A 123 1.55 20.99 -1.31
C ARG A 123 1.44 20.89 0.22
N HIS A 124 1.55 22.02 0.91
CA HIS A 124 1.25 22.13 2.33
C HIS A 124 -0.27 22.07 2.57
N GLY A 125 -0.68 21.32 3.59
CA GLY A 125 -2.09 21.15 3.94
C GLY A 125 -2.83 20.08 3.11
N GLY A 126 -4.09 19.85 3.46
CA GLY A 126 -4.94 18.85 2.80
C GLY A 126 -4.78 17.42 3.30
N LEU A 127 -5.61 16.53 2.73
CA LEU A 127 -5.86 15.15 3.17
C LEU A 127 -4.60 14.34 3.48
N TRP A 128 -3.58 14.46 2.64
CA TRP A 128 -2.41 13.59 2.67
C TRP A 128 -1.31 14.07 3.63
N SER A 129 -1.41 15.29 4.16
CA SER A 129 -0.29 15.96 4.85
C SER A 129 0.19 15.23 6.10
N SER A 130 -0.70 14.64 6.89
CA SER A 130 -0.33 13.85 8.07
C SER A 130 0.37 12.53 7.71
N MET A 131 0.18 12.01 6.49
CA MET A 131 0.64 10.69 6.09
C MET A 131 2.04 10.72 5.46
N LYS A 132 2.47 11.84 4.87
CA LYS A 132 3.70 11.92 4.06
C LYS A 132 4.97 11.56 4.86
N THR A 133 5.00 11.88 6.15
CA THR A 133 6.18 11.75 7.00
C THR A 133 6.35 10.36 7.59
N HIS A 134 5.26 9.75 8.09
CA HIS A 134 5.34 8.53 8.89
C HIS A 134 4.42 7.39 8.41
N LYS A 135 3.59 7.62 7.39
CA LYS A 135 2.62 6.63 6.91
C LYS A 135 2.85 6.26 5.45
N ARG A 136 4.12 6.04 5.10
CA ARG A 136 4.51 5.52 3.79
C ARG A 136 4.44 4.00 3.80
N CYS A 137 4.09 3.42 2.67
CA CYS A 137 4.08 1.97 2.48
C CYS A 137 4.42 1.61 1.04
N VAL A 138 4.63 0.31 0.80
CA VAL A 138 4.76 -0.28 -0.52
C VAL A 138 3.57 -1.21 -0.77
N ILE A 139 2.81 -0.98 -1.83
CA ILE A 139 1.75 -1.89 -2.26
C ILE A 139 2.36 -2.91 -3.20
N VAL A 140 2.11 -4.19 -2.94
CA VAL A 140 2.56 -5.29 -3.79
C VAL A 140 1.49 -5.59 -4.84
N ALA A 141 1.90 -5.74 -6.10
CA ALA A 141 1.02 -6.14 -7.19
C ALA A 141 1.78 -6.97 -8.23
N GLN A 142 1.10 -7.87 -8.93
CA GLN A 142 1.68 -8.57 -10.10
C GLN A 142 1.67 -7.68 -11.36
N GLY A 143 0.77 -6.70 -11.40
CA GLY A 143 0.61 -5.77 -12.50
C GLY A 143 -0.63 -4.92 -12.31
N PHE A 144 -0.83 -3.91 -13.16
CA PHE A 144 -2.01 -3.04 -13.09
C PHE A 144 -2.74 -2.95 -14.43
N TYR A 145 -4.02 -2.58 -14.36
CA TYR A 145 -4.84 -2.36 -15.55
C TYR A 145 -5.05 -0.88 -15.79
N GLU A 146 -5.03 -0.50 -17.06
CA GLU A 146 -5.39 0.84 -17.50
C GLU A 146 -6.12 0.76 -18.84
N TRP A 147 -6.97 1.73 -19.14
CA TRP A 147 -7.86 1.68 -20.29
C TRP A 147 -7.51 2.75 -21.32
N ILE A 148 -7.23 2.32 -22.56
CA ILE A 148 -7.11 3.23 -23.70
C ILE A 148 -8.52 3.58 -24.17
N LYS A 149 -8.80 4.87 -24.33
CA LYS A 149 -10.02 5.33 -24.99
C LYS A 149 -9.87 5.15 -26.49
N SER A 150 -10.76 4.36 -27.09
CA SER A 150 -10.85 4.17 -28.53
C SER A 150 -12.26 4.56 -28.98
N GLY A 151 -12.44 5.84 -29.37
CA GLY A 151 -13.76 6.39 -29.65
C GLY A 151 -14.66 6.36 -28.40
N LYS A 152 -15.76 5.60 -28.46
CA LYS A 152 -16.69 5.38 -27.33
C LYS A 152 -16.27 4.23 -26.42
N ASP A 153 -15.40 3.35 -26.89
CA ASP A 153 -14.98 2.16 -26.16
C ASP A 153 -13.75 2.42 -25.30
N LYS A 154 -13.56 1.53 -24.32
CA LYS A 154 -12.40 1.50 -23.44
C LYS A 154 -11.76 0.13 -23.51
N LEU A 155 -10.56 0.05 -24.11
CA LEU A 155 -9.82 -1.20 -24.25
C LEU A 155 -8.90 -1.39 -23.03
N PRO A 156 -9.13 -2.39 -22.17
CA PRO A 156 -8.26 -2.67 -21.04
C PRO A 156 -6.90 -3.19 -21.51
N HIS A 157 -5.84 -2.69 -20.90
CA HIS A 157 -4.48 -3.20 -21.05
C HIS A 157 -3.94 -3.60 -19.69
N TYR A 158 -3.25 -4.72 -19.63
CA TYR A 158 -2.55 -5.18 -18.44
C TYR A 158 -1.06 -4.85 -18.57
N VAL A 159 -0.53 -4.12 -17.59
CA VAL A 159 0.87 -3.73 -17.51
C VAL A 159 1.51 -4.53 -16.38
N LYS A 160 2.57 -5.26 -16.70
CA LYS A 160 3.39 -6.03 -15.74
C LYS A 160 4.88 -5.90 -16.08
N ARG A 161 5.73 -6.35 -15.16
CA ARG A 161 7.17 -6.48 -15.44
C ARG A 161 7.40 -7.60 -16.46
N LYS A 162 8.49 -7.47 -17.24
CA LYS A 162 8.88 -8.48 -18.25
C LYS A 162 9.47 -9.75 -17.64
N ASP A 163 10.00 -9.64 -16.42
CA ASP A 163 10.63 -10.73 -15.67
C ASP A 163 9.64 -11.50 -14.79
N ASP A 164 8.34 -11.20 -14.89
CA ASP A 164 7.26 -11.79 -14.09
C ASP A 164 7.44 -11.63 -12.56
N ARG A 165 8.31 -10.72 -12.12
CA ARG A 165 8.46 -10.34 -10.71
C ARG A 165 7.35 -9.38 -10.28
N LEU A 166 7.25 -9.18 -8.97
CA LEU A 166 6.28 -8.25 -8.37
C LEU A 166 6.60 -6.80 -8.73
N MET A 167 5.57 -5.99 -8.87
CA MET A 167 5.64 -4.54 -8.91
C MET A 167 5.44 -3.95 -7.51
N TYR A 168 6.22 -2.93 -7.19
CA TYR A 168 6.19 -2.24 -5.91
C TYR A 168 5.68 -0.82 -6.10
N PHE A 169 4.43 -0.56 -5.73
CA PHE A 169 3.85 0.77 -5.86
C PHE A 169 4.11 1.58 -4.60
N ALA A 170 4.54 2.83 -4.75
CA ALA A 170 4.61 3.74 -3.62
C ALA A 170 3.20 4.04 -3.09
N GLY A 171 3.06 4.04 -1.77
CA GLY A 171 1.78 4.22 -1.10
C GLY A 171 1.82 5.12 0.11
N LEU A 172 0.62 5.57 0.48
CA LEU A 172 0.33 6.09 1.81
C LEU A 172 -0.66 5.15 2.49
N TRP A 173 -0.61 5.07 3.81
CA TRP A 173 -1.60 4.37 4.61
C TRP A 173 -2.12 5.24 5.75
N ASP A 174 -3.22 4.84 6.36
CA ASP A 174 -3.65 5.34 7.66
C ASP A 174 -4.50 4.28 8.39
N CYS A 175 -4.72 4.50 9.67
CA CYS A 175 -5.53 3.63 10.53
C CYS A 175 -6.63 4.46 11.19
N VAL A 176 -7.87 4.06 10.98
CA VAL A 176 -9.04 4.69 11.61
C VAL A 176 -9.72 3.72 12.57
N GLN A 177 -10.18 4.24 13.70
CA GLN A 177 -11.14 3.56 14.55
C GLN A 177 -12.42 4.39 14.52
N PHE A 178 -13.51 3.82 13.99
CA PHE A 178 -14.77 4.54 13.89
C PHE A 178 -15.43 4.69 15.26
N GLU A 179 -16.22 5.75 15.42
CA GLU A 179 -16.98 5.97 16.65
C GLU A 179 -17.91 4.77 16.93
N GLY A 180 -17.74 4.14 18.10
CA GLY A 180 -18.52 2.98 18.51
C GLY A 180 -18.02 1.62 18.00
N SER A 181 -16.85 1.56 17.36
CA SER A 181 -16.18 0.30 17.00
C SER A 181 -14.94 0.08 17.87
N GLU A 182 -14.71 -1.16 18.29
CA GLU A 182 -13.47 -1.59 18.96
C GLU A 182 -12.37 -1.96 17.95
N GLU A 183 -12.73 -2.09 16.67
CA GLU A 183 -11.83 -2.54 15.61
C GLU A 183 -11.18 -1.36 14.88
N LYS A 184 -9.90 -1.56 14.56
CA LYS A 184 -9.12 -0.63 13.74
C LYS A 184 -9.19 -1.05 12.27
N LEU A 185 -9.47 -0.09 11.40
CA LEU A 185 -9.40 -0.29 9.96
C LEU A 185 -8.15 0.36 9.38
N TYR A 186 -7.26 -0.47 8.85
CA TYR A 186 -6.10 -0.04 8.09
C TYR A 186 -6.47 0.13 6.63
N SER A 187 -6.06 1.24 6.03
CA SER A 187 -6.40 1.57 4.65
C SER A 187 -5.26 2.28 3.94
N TYR A 188 -5.22 2.21 2.62
CA TYR A 188 -4.12 2.75 1.83
C TYR A 188 -4.56 3.42 0.53
N ALA A 189 -3.68 4.27 0.00
CA ALA A 189 -3.79 4.93 -1.29
C ALA A 189 -2.52 4.70 -2.10
N ILE A 190 -2.66 4.52 -3.42
CA ILE A 190 -1.52 4.39 -4.34
C ILE A 190 -1.04 5.79 -4.74
N ILE A 191 0.25 6.06 -4.65
CA ILE A 191 0.83 7.30 -5.15
C ILE A 191 0.99 7.16 -6.67
N THR A 192 0.51 8.17 -7.40
CA THR A 192 0.62 8.26 -8.85
C THR A 192 1.51 9.43 -9.25
N THR A 193 2.17 9.30 -10.39
CA THR A 193 2.95 10.36 -11.05
C THR A 193 2.59 10.44 -12.54
N ASN A 194 3.26 11.32 -13.28
CA ASN A 194 3.14 11.40 -14.74
C ASN A 194 3.68 10.12 -15.38
N SER A 195 3.01 9.65 -16.42
CA SER A 195 3.46 8.44 -17.12
C SER A 195 4.84 8.63 -17.75
N SER A 196 5.64 7.57 -17.70
CA SER A 196 6.88 7.46 -18.48
C SER A 196 6.59 7.55 -19.98
N SER A 197 7.61 7.84 -20.79
CA SER A 197 7.50 7.88 -22.25
C SER A 197 6.93 6.57 -22.81
N GLN A 198 7.27 5.44 -22.21
CA GLN A 198 6.81 4.11 -22.63
C GLN A 198 5.33 3.86 -22.36
N LEU A 199 4.73 4.47 -21.33
CA LEU A 199 3.33 4.26 -20.95
C LEU A 199 2.41 5.44 -21.29
N LYS A 200 2.97 6.53 -21.84
CA LYS A 200 2.22 7.75 -22.16
C LYS A 200 1.11 7.52 -23.19
N PHE A 201 1.29 6.56 -24.10
CA PHE A 201 0.26 6.17 -25.08
C PHE A 201 -0.96 5.52 -24.42
N LEU A 202 -0.77 4.88 -23.25
CA LEU A 202 -1.81 4.17 -22.52
C LEU A 202 -2.62 5.13 -21.64
N HIS A 203 -1.94 5.95 -20.83
CA HIS A 203 -2.56 6.94 -19.96
C HIS A 203 -1.55 8.02 -19.55
N HIS A 204 -2.02 9.20 -19.13
CA HIS A 204 -1.15 10.33 -18.73
C HIS A 204 -0.56 10.23 -17.31
N ARG A 205 -1.03 9.25 -16.52
CA ARG A 205 -0.60 8.96 -15.15
C ARG A 205 -0.34 7.47 -14.98
N MET A 206 0.60 7.14 -14.12
CA MET A 206 0.92 5.78 -13.69
C MET A 206 1.18 5.72 -12.18
N PRO A 207 1.13 4.54 -11.53
CA PRO A 207 1.68 4.36 -10.18
C PRO A 207 3.16 4.76 -10.13
N VAL A 208 3.61 5.32 -9.01
CA VAL A 208 5.04 5.45 -8.73
C VAL A 208 5.58 4.05 -8.42
N LEU A 209 6.58 3.59 -9.17
CA LEU A 209 7.16 2.27 -9.05
C LEU A 209 8.52 2.35 -8.34
N PHE A 210 8.77 1.43 -7.42
CA PHE A 210 10.07 1.20 -6.83
C PHE A 210 10.73 -0.05 -7.40
N GLU A 211 12.05 -0.01 -7.55
CA GLU A 211 12.84 -1.24 -7.64
C GLU A 211 13.12 -1.77 -6.22
N PRO A 212 13.20 -3.10 -6.01
CA PRO A 212 13.31 -3.69 -4.67
C PRO A 212 14.45 -3.13 -3.81
N GLN A 213 15.55 -2.67 -4.42
CA GLN A 213 16.69 -2.09 -3.70
C GLN A 213 16.76 -0.56 -3.77
N SER A 214 15.67 0.10 -4.17
CA SER A 214 15.60 1.56 -4.15
C SER A 214 15.57 2.04 -2.71
N THR A 215 16.53 2.88 -2.32
CA THR A 215 16.48 3.61 -1.04
C THR A 215 15.38 4.68 -1.10
N LEU A 216 14.50 4.68 -0.09
CA LEU A 216 13.47 5.71 0.15
C LEU A 216 14.06 7.08 0.50
#